data_AF-A0A2G6LQF2-F1
#
_entry.id   AF-A0A2G6LQF2-F1
#
_cell.length_a   1.000
_cell.length_b   1.000
_cell.length_c   1.000
_cell.angle_alpha   90.00
_cell.angle_beta   90.00
_cell.angle_gamma   90.00
#
_symmetry.space_group_name_H-M   'P 1'
#
loop_
_entity.id
_entity.type
_entity.pdbx_description
1 polymer ?
#
loop_
_entity_poly.entity_id
_entity_poly.type
_entity_poly.pdbx_seq_one_letter_code
_entity_poly.pdbx_strand_id
1 'polypeptide(L)'
;MSKISGLIIVLLMLLSFGACSQQKETFDDYTAEIKNFQYQLNREFADKKESPLTAIDLKNFTTLPFFKIDSTYRISAEFTLEENPKIFAMPTTTDRLPLYKKYGTATFELNGKRHSLSVYQNQELIQQPKYKNHLFIPFTDSTNGNETYGGGRYIDVEIPRGDTLIIDFNKAYNPYCAYNTDYSCPIPPAENKLKIAVKAGVKAPKK
;
A
#
# COMPACT_ATOMS: atom_id res chain seq x y z
N MET A 1 58.42 -0.07 67.07
CA MET A 1 57.08 0.12 67.68
C MET A 1 56.13 0.63 66.61
N SER A 2 55.01 -0.08 66.40
CA SER A 2 53.78 0.37 65.69
C SER A 2 53.88 0.56 64.16
N LYS A 3 52.94 0.24 63.27
CA LYS A 3 51.66 -0.54 63.17
C LYS A 3 51.38 -0.61 61.65
N ILE A 4 51.10 -1.79 61.08
CA ILE A 4 49.78 -2.27 60.60
C ILE A 4 49.18 -1.56 59.36
N SER A 5 49.06 -2.38 58.31
CA SER A 5 48.03 -2.53 57.26
C SER A 5 47.61 -1.38 56.32
N GLY A 6 47.58 -1.74 55.04
CA GLY A 6 46.89 -1.03 53.97
C GLY A 6 46.68 -1.99 52.79
N LEU A 7 45.51 -2.63 52.78
CA LEU A 7 45.00 -3.59 51.80
C LEU A 7 44.90 -2.94 50.40
N ILE A 8 45.70 -3.38 49.43
CA ILE A 8 45.56 -2.95 48.03
C ILE A 8 44.53 -3.86 47.35
N ILE A 9 43.33 -3.30 47.12
CA ILE A 9 42.24 -3.93 46.37
C ILE A 9 42.57 -3.81 44.88
N VAL A 10 42.79 -4.96 44.22
CA VAL A 10 42.98 -5.06 42.78
C VAL A 10 41.62 -4.91 42.10
N LEU A 11 41.38 -3.78 41.42
CA LEU A 11 40.21 -3.55 40.59
C LEU A 11 40.46 -4.13 39.18
N LEU A 12 40.05 -5.38 38.94
CA LEU A 12 39.99 -5.97 37.60
C LEU A 12 38.83 -5.32 36.83
N MET A 13 39.13 -4.38 35.93
CA MET A 13 38.18 -3.93 34.89
C MET A 13 38.01 -5.04 33.85
N LEU A 14 36.95 -5.84 34.00
CA LEU A 14 36.44 -6.73 32.97
C LEU A 14 35.81 -5.86 31.86
N LEU A 15 36.56 -5.63 30.77
CA LEU A 15 36.04 -5.08 29.52
C LEU A 15 35.16 -6.13 28.83
N SER A 16 33.87 -6.14 29.18
CA SER A 16 32.83 -6.84 28.43
C SER A 16 32.58 -6.10 27.11
N PHE A 17 33.34 -6.44 26.07
CA PHE A 17 32.95 -6.11 24.70
C PHE A 17 31.70 -6.93 24.36
N GLY A 18 30.53 -6.32 24.59
CA GLY A 18 29.25 -6.83 24.15
C GLY A 18 29.27 -7.00 22.64
N ALA A 19 29.15 -8.25 22.18
CA ALA A 19 28.85 -8.54 20.80
C ALA A 19 27.48 -7.92 20.46
N CYS A 20 27.48 -6.86 19.66
CA CYS A 20 26.28 -6.34 19.03
C CYS A 20 25.80 -7.40 18.02
N SER A 21 25.01 -8.37 18.49
CA SER A 21 24.23 -9.25 17.63
C SER A 21 23.14 -8.41 16.97
N GLN A 22 23.43 -7.86 15.78
CA GLN A 22 22.38 -7.40 14.88
C GLN A 22 21.58 -8.64 14.47
N GLN A 23 20.46 -8.86 15.14
CA GLN A 23 19.49 -9.89 14.78
C GLN A 23 18.94 -9.54 13.40
N LYS A 24 19.54 -10.12 12.37
CA LYS A 24 19.12 -9.95 10.97
C LYS A 24 17.76 -10.63 10.85
N GLU A 25 16.67 -9.86 10.88
CA GLU A 25 15.33 -10.42 10.66
C GLU A 25 15.31 -11.12 9.30
N THR A 26 15.11 -12.43 9.29
CA THR A 26 14.88 -13.22 8.09
C THR A 26 13.39 -13.14 7.74
N PHE A 27 13.07 -12.49 6.63
CA PHE A 27 11.71 -12.46 6.09
C PHE A 27 11.50 -13.65 5.15
N ASP A 28 10.27 -14.18 5.10
CA ASP A 28 9.87 -14.99 3.95
C ASP A 28 9.80 -14.11 2.68
N ASP A 29 9.87 -14.75 1.51
CA ASP A 29 9.93 -14.05 0.22
C ASP A 29 8.77 -13.07 0.02
N TYR A 30 7.58 -13.42 0.52
CA TYR A 30 6.39 -12.58 0.43
C TYR A 30 6.49 -11.35 1.33
N THR A 31 6.89 -11.51 2.58
CA THR A 31 7.08 -10.41 3.52
C THR A 31 8.16 -9.47 3.02
N ALA A 32 9.23 -10.00 2.41
CA ALA A 32 10.26 -9.20 1.75
C ALA A 32 9.69 -8.43 0.54
N GLU A 33 8.84 -9.06 -0.28
CA GLU A 33 8.13 -8.42 -1.39
C GLU A 33 7.31 -7.21 -0.93
N ILE A 34 6.53 -7.36 0.15
CA ILE A 34 5.69 -6.28 0.69
C ILE A 34 6.53 -5.19 1.36
N LYS A 35 7.59 -5.56 2.09
CA LYS A 35 8.51 -4.56 2.65
C LYS A 35 9.22 -3.77 1.56
N ASN A 36 9.58 -4.39 0.44
CA ASN A 36 10.14 -3.68 -0.70
C ASN A 36 9.09 -2.73 -1.33
N PHE A 37 7.83 -3.16 -1.49
CA PHE A 37 6.76 -2.27 -1.94
C PHE A 37 6.61 -1.04 -1.02
N GLN A 38 6.53 -1.25 0.30
CA GLN A 38 6.45 -0.17 1.29
C GLN A 38 7.65 0.76 1.21
N TYR A 39 8.86 0.22 1.00
CA TYR A 39 10.08 1.00 0.83
C TYR A 39 10.04 1.87 -0.43
N GLN A 40 9.67 1.31 -1.59
CA GLN A 40 9.61 2.09 -2.83
C GLN A 40 8.55 3.19 -2.77
N LEU A 41 7.38 2.91 -2.20
CA LEU A 41 6.32 3.90 -2.04
C LEU A 41 6.78 5.05 -1.13
N ASN A 42 7.45 4.75 -0.01
CA ASN A 42 8.03 5.78 0.85
C ASN A 42 9.11 6.60 0.15
N ARG A 43 9.93 5.98 -0.71
CA ARG A 43 10.94 6.71 -1.48
C ARG A 43 10.31 7.69 -2.46
N GLU A 44 9.25 7.30 -3.14
CA GLU A 44 8.48 8.17 -4.03
C GLU A 44 7.92 9.37 -3.25
N PHE A 45 7.30 9.12 -2.10
CA PHE A 45 6.75 10.18 -1.25
C PHE A 45 7.82 11.11 -0.66
N ALA A 46 9.06 10.65 -0.50
CA ALA A 46 10.18 11.46 -0.02
C ALA A 46 10.92 12.21 -1.15
N ASP A 47 10.65 11.89 -2.42
CA ASP A 47 11.33 12.51 -3.56
C ASP A 47 10.74 13.89 -3.87
N LYS A 48 11.57 14.94 -3.84
CA LYS A 48 11.11 16.33 -4.04
C LYS A 48 10.50 16.61 -5.42
N LYS A 49 10.79 15.80 -6.44
CA LYS A 49 10.28 15.99 -7.80
C LYS A 49 9.00 15.22 -8.05
N GLU A 50 8.89 14.03 -7.45
CA GLU A 50 7.77 13.10 -7.70
C GLU A 50 6.71 13.11 -6.58
N SER A 51 7.05 13.61 -5.39
CA SER A 51 6.19 13.49 -4.21
C SER A 51 4.81 14.13 -4.41
N PRO A 52 3.72 13.43 -4.03
CA PRO A 52 2.38 14.00 -4.02
C PRO A 52 2.10 14.89 -2.81
N LEU A 53 3.05 15.00 -1.86
CA LEU A 53 2.88 15.78 -0.64
C LEU A 53 2.99 17.28 -0.92
N THR A 54 2.34 18.09 -0.09
CA THR A 54 2.59 19.54 -0.09
C THR A 54 4.04 19.81 0.32
N ALA A 55 4.59 20.98 -0.06
CA ALA A 55 5.95 21.35 0.34
C ALA A 55 6.15 21.43 1.86
N ILE A 56 5.08 21.63 2.63
CA ILE A 56 5.10 21.64 4.10
C ILE A 56 5.14 20.19 4.61
N ASP A 57 4.26 19.34 4.13
CA ASP A 57 4.18 17.94 4.58
C ASP A 57 5.43 17.16 4.20
N LEU A 58 5.99 17.41 3.02
CA LEU A 58 7.24 16.79 2.57
C LEU A 58 8.41 17.09 3.51
N LYS A 59 8.49 18.30 4.08
CA LYS A 59 9.57 18.66 5.04
C LYS A 59 9.49 17.84 6.33
N ASN A 60 8.29 17.42 6.72
CA ASN A 60 8.02 16.66 7.94
C ASN A 60 7.83 15.15 7.66
N PHE A 61 7.88 14.75 6.39
CA PHE A 61 7.63 13.37 5.99
C PHE A 61 8.75 12.45 6.48
N THR A 62 8.34 11.35 7.09
CA THR A 62 9.24 10.29 7.55
C THR A 62 8.87 8.96 6.90
N THR A 63 7.60 8.57 7.01
CA THR A 63 7.08 7.36 6.40
C THR A 63 5.56 7.40 6.35
N LEU A 64 4.98 6.68 5.39
CA LEU A 64 3.56 6.37 5.35
C LEU A 64 3.19 5.40 6.47
N PRO A 65 2.02 5.56 7.11
CA PRO A 65 1.53 4.58 8.06
C PRO A 65 0.95 3.37 7.33
N PHE A 66 1.37 2.16 7.69
CA PHE A 66 0.84 0.90 7.15
C PHE A 66 0.18 0.07 8.26
N PHE A 67 -0.76 -0.79 7.87
CA PHE A 67 -1.16 -1.93 8.71
C PHE A 67 -0.03 -2.95 8.80
N LYS A 68 -0.13 -3.88 9.77
CA LYS A 68 0.76 -5.04 9.82
C LYS A 68 0.54 -5.89 8.57
N ILE A 69 1.63 -6.40 7.99
CA ILE A 69 1.57 -7.31 6.84
C ILE A 69 0.81 -8.58 7.27
N ASP A 70 -0.17 -8.96 6.46
CA ASP A 70 -1.02 -10.13 6.69
C ASP A 70 -1.27 -10.85 5.36
N SER A 71 -0.76 -12.08 5.24
CA SER A 71 -0.84 -12.88 4.03
C SER A 71 -2.26 -13.34 3.69
N THR A 72 -3.20 -13.28 4.63
CA THR A 72 -4.63 -13.58 4.35
C THR A 72 -5.26 -12.58 3.39
N TYR A 73 -4.64 -11.40 3.23
CA TYR A 73 -5.05 -10.35 2.30
C TYR A 73 -4.38 -10.41 0.93
N ARG A 74 -3.55 -11.45 0.67
CA ARG A 74 -3.10 -11.81 -0.67
C ARG A 74 -4.07 -12.83 -1.25
N ILE A 75 -4.96 -12.34 -2.11
CA ILE A 75 -6.11 -13.08 -2.60
C ILE A 75 -5.85 -13.57 -4.02
N SER A 76 -6.15 -14.84 -4.26
CA SER A 76 -6.32 -15.39 -5.59
C SER A 76 -7.79 -15.26 -5.98
N ALA A 77 -8.09 -14.34 -6.90
CA ALA A 77 -9.45 -14.08 -7.37
C ALA A 77 -9.69 -14.75 -8.73
N GLU A 78 -10.88 -15.33 -8.91
CA GLU A 78 -11.38 -15.71 -10.22
C GLU A 78 -11.63 -14.44 -11.03
N PHE A 79 -11.02 -14.36 -12.20
CA PHE A 79 -11.06 -13.19 -13.07
C PHE A 79 -11.88 -13.49 -14.32
N THR A 80 -13.00 -12.78 -14.45
CA THR A 80 -13.86 -12.83 -15.64
C THR A 80 -13.62 -11.56 -16.46
N LEU A 81 -13.14 -11.71 -17.69
CA LEU A 81 -12.98 -10.60 -18.63
C LEU A 81 -14.36 -10.02 -18.99
N GLU A 82 -14.46 -8.70 -19.07
CA GLU A 82 -15.69 -8.04 -19.53
C GLU A 82 -15.81 -8.19 -21.05
N GLU A 83 -16.93 -8.75 -21.51
CA GLU A 83 -17.23 -8.85 -22.94
C GLU A 83 -17.73 -7.50 -23.48
N ASN A 84 -17.14 -7.03 -24.59
CA ASN A 84 -17.51 -5.76 -25.24
C ASN A 84 -17.55 -4.55 -24.28
N PRO A 85 -16.45 -4.27 -23.54
CA PRO A 85 -16.47 -3.27 -22.49
C PRO A 85 -16.66 -1.87 -23.07
N LYS A 86 -17.63 -1.14 -22.52
CA LYS A 86 -17.85 0.26 -22.90
C LYS A 86 -16.82 1.16 -22.23
N ILE A 87 -16.30 2.10 -23.01
CA ILE A 87 -15.49 3.20 -22.49
C ILE A 87 -16.44 4.20 -21.81
N PHE A 88 -16.05 4.69 -20.64
CA PHE A 88 -16.79 5.70 -19.90
C PHE A 88 -15.83 6.73 -19.28
N ALA A 89 -16.38 7.90 -18.99
CA ALA A 89 -15.72 8.95 -18.23
C ALA A 89 -15.77 8.61 -16.74
N MET A 90 -14.62 8.30 -16.14
CA MET A 90 -14.52 8.01 -14.71
C MET A 90 -14.59 9.33 -13.91
N PRO A 91 -15.57 9.50 -13.00
CA PRO A 91 -15.61 10.67 -12.13
C PRO A 91 -14.35 10.80 -11.27
N THR A 92 -13.88 12.02 -11.05
CA THR A 92 -12.76 12.30 -10.17
C THR A 92 -13.14 13.31 -9.09
N THR A 93 -12.22 13.61 -8.18
CA THR A 93 -12.35 14.69 -7.18
C THR A 93 -12.37 16.10 -7.77
N THR A 94 -12.16 16.24 -9.08
CA THR A 94 -12.22 17.51 -9.83
C THR A 94 -13.07 17.32 -11.09
N ASP A 95 -13.12 18.33 -11.97
CA ASP A 95 -13.86 18.24 -13.25
C ASP A 95 -13.19 17.34 -14.29
N ARG A 96 -12.02 16.75 -14.01
CA ARG A 96 -11.36 15.84 -14.94
C ARG A 96 -12.16 14.55 -15.08
N LEU A 97 -12.30 14.09 -16.33
CA LEU A 97 -13.04 12.89 -16.69
C LEU A 97 -12.19 11.95 -17.55
N PRO A 98 -11.15 11.29 -16.98
CA PRO A 98 -10.35 10.34 -17.73
C PRO A 98 -11.18 9.18 -18.25
N LEU A 99 -10.82 8.70 -19.44
CA LEU A 99 -11.51 7.58 -20.07
C LEU A 99 -11.00 6.25 -19.50
N TYR A 100 -11.93 5.47 -18.96
CA TYR A 100 -11.69 4.11 -18.50
C TYR A 100 -12.61 3.14 -19.22
N LYS A 101 -12.25 1.86 -19.19
CA LYS A 101 -13.19 0.76 -19.44
C LYS A 101 -13.15 -0.20 -18.26
N LYS A 102 -14.27 -0.85 -17.97
CA LYS A 102 -14.28 -2.02 -17.09
C LYS A 102 -13.59 -3.16 -17.85
N TYR A 103 -12.42 -3.57 -17.39
CA TYR A 103 -11.63 -4.62 -18.02
C TYR A 103 -12.17 -6.01 -17.67
N GLY A 104 -12.65 -6.18 -16.44
CA GLY A 104 -13.26 -7.42 -15.99
C GLY A 104 -13.74 -7.33 -14.55
N THR A 105 -14.10 -8.47 -13.98
CA THR A 105 -14.54 -8.62 -12.61
C THR A 105 -13.69 -9.66 -11.91
N ALA A 106 -13.15 -9.31 -10.75
CA ALA A 106 -12.43 -10.23 -9.88
C ALA A 106 -13.35 -10.68 -8.74
N THR A 107 -13.64 -11.97 -8.68
CA THR A 107 -14.49 -12.60 -7.66
C THR A 107 -13.63 -13.42 -6.71
N PHE A 108 -13.83 -13.26 -5.40
CA PHE A 108 -12.98 -13.91 -4.41
C PHE A 108 -13.69 -14.13 -3.09
N GLU A 109 -13.10 -14.96 -2.24
CA GLU A 109 -13.52 -15.14 -0.85
C GLU A 109 -12.55 -14.46 0.10
N LEU A 110 -13.10 -13.71 1.05
CA LEU A 110 -12.35 -13.09 2.15
C LEU A 110 -13.21 -13.09 3.40
N ASN A 111 -12.66 -13.59 4.49
CA ASN A 111 -13.35 -13.80 5.78
C ASN A 111 -14.62 -14.64 5.65
N GLY A 112 -14.55 -15.72 4.84
CA GLY A 112 -15.67 -16.66 4.63
C GLY A 112 -16.86 -16.07 3.86
N LYS A 113 -16.69 -14.90 3.23
CA LYS A 113 -17.71 -14.26 2.39
C LYS A 113 -17.18 -14.06 0.99
N ARG A 114 -18.05 -14.27 0.01
CA ARG A 114 -17.76 -13.98 -1.40
C ARG A 114 -17.94 -12.48 -1.68
N HIS A 115 -16.98 -11.90 -2.37
CA HIS A 115 -16.96 -10.50 -2.79
C HIS A 115 -16.58 -10.42 -4.27
N SER A 116 -16.83 -9.27 -4.87
CA SER A 116 -16.36 -8.95 -6.20
C SER A 116 -15.86 -7.51 -6.27
N LEU A 117 -14.89 -7.28 -7.14
CA LEU A 117 -14.40 -5.94 -7.50
C LEU A 117 -14.31 -5.85 -9.02
N SER A 118 -14.88 -4.79 -9.58
CA SER A 118 -14.63 -4.40 -10.97
C SER A 118 -13.19 -3.93 -11.11
N VAL A 119 -12.53 -4.39 -12.17
CA VAL A 119 -11.16 -4.04 -12.52
C VAL A 119 -11.21 -3.13 -13.74
N TYR A 120 -10.54 -1.99 -13.69
CA TYR A 120 -10.62 -0.96 -14.73
C TYR A 120 -9.29 -0.79 -15.46
N GLN A 121 -9.35 -0.26 -16.68
CA GLN A 121 -8.17 0.09 -17.46
C GLN A 121 -8.29 1.52 -17.97
N ASN A 122 -7.30 2.35 -17.66
CA ASN A 122 -7.22 3.73 -18.14
C ASN A 122 -6.79 3.76 -19.62
N GLN A 123 -7.59 4.36 -20.50
CA GLN A 123 -7.37 4.29 -21.96
C GLN A 123 -6.24 5.21 -22.46
N GLU A 124 -5.88 6.25 -21.70
CA GLU A 124 -4.74 7.13 -21.96
C GLU A 124 -3.44 6.50 -21.47
N LEU A 125 -3.46 5.93 -20.25
CA LEU A 125 -2.27 5.39 -19.60
C LEU A 125 -1.69 4.21 -20.36
N ILE A 126 -2.53 3.32 -20.89
CA ILE A 126 -2.08 2.14 -21.66
C ILE A 126 -1.42 2.47 -23.00
N GLN A 127 -1.51 3.72 -23.48
CA GLN A 127 -0.77 4.17 -24.66
C GLN A 127 0.73 4.26 -24.39
N GLN A 128 1.12 4.35 -23.12
CA GLN A 128 2.52 4.34 -22.72
C GLN A 128 3.01 2.88 -22.63
N PRO A 129 4.13 2.52 -23.29
CA PRO A 129 4.61 1.13 -23.33
C PRO A 129 4.78 0.47 -21.96
N LYS A 130 5.23 1.24 -20.96
CA LYS A 130 5.41 0.78 -19.58
C LYS A 130 4.10 0.32 -18.91
N TYR A 131 2.96 0.89 -19.31
CA TYR A 131 1.66 0.66 -18.68
C TYR A 131 0.69 -0.11 -19.56
N LYS A 132 1.16 -0.74 -20.64
CA LYS A 132 0.32 -1.51 -21.57
C LYS A 132 -0.56 -2.56 -20.88
N ASN A 133 -0.04 -3.18 -19.83
CA ASN A 133 -0.75 -4.22 -19.06
C ASN A 133 -1.34 -3.70 -17.75
N HIS A 134 -1.28 -2.39 -17.49
CA HIS A 134 -1.75 -1.82 -16.23
C HIS A 134 -3.26 -1.92 -16.10
N LEU A 135 -3.70 -2.32 -14.92
CA LEU A 135 -5.08 -2.40 -14.48
C LEU A 135 -5.19 -1.74 -13.09
N PHE A 136 -6.38 -1.24 -12.82
CA PHE A 136 -6.66 -0.36 -11.69
C PHE A 136 -7.90 -0.82 -10.94
N ILE A 137 -7.80 -1.00 -9.63
CA ILE A 137 -8.90 -1.38 -8.74
C ILE A 137 -9.08 -0.28 -7.68
N PRO A 138 -9.95 0.71 -7.92
CA PRO A 138 -10.37 1.63 -6.90
C PRO A 138 -11.47 0.98 -6.06
N PHE A 139 -11.36 1.03 -4.74
CA PHE A 139 -12.35 0.42 -3.85
C PHE A 139 -12.57 1.23 -2.58
N THR A 140 -13.71 0.95 -1.93
CA THR A 140 -13.98 1.36 -0.56
C THR A 140 -14.27 0.13 0.30
N ASP A 141 -14.04 0.26 1.60
CA ASP A 141 -14.28 -0.77 2.60
C ASP A 141 -14.65 -0.14 3.95
N SER A 142 -14.97 -0.94 4.96
CA SER A 142 -15.43 -0.45 6.26
C SER A 142 -14.36 0.27 7.09
N THR A 143 -13.10 0.28 6.67
CA THR A 143 -12.03 1.06 7.33
C THR A 143 -11.99 2.54 6.89
N ASN A 144 -12.57 2.88 5.73
CA ASN A 144 -12.50 4.23 5.18
C ASN A 144 -13.20 5.24 6.11
N GLY A 145 -12.54 6.39 6.32
CA GLY A 145 -13.03 7.48 7.17
C GLY A 145 -12.67 7.33 8.65
N ASN A 146 -12.10 6.19 9.06
CA ASN A 146 -11.63 5.95 10.42
C ASN A 146 -10.15 5.52 10.45
N GLU A 147 -9.84 4.35 9.90
CA GLU A 147 -8.47 3.81 9.88
C GLU A 147 -7.73 4.09 8.57
N THR A 148 -8.47 4.31 7.47
CA THR A 148 -7.98 4.61 6.12
C THR A 148 -8.65 5.85 5.53
N TYR A 149 -8.11 6.38 4.42
CA TYR A 149 -8.63 7.61 3.80
C TYR A 149 -10.11 7.48 3.42
N GLY A 150 -10.90 8.54 3.65
CA GLY A 150 -12.35 8.49 3.46
C GLY A 150 -12.81 8.32 2.00
N GLY A 151 -12.04 8.82 1.03
CA GLY A 151 -12.36 8.74 -0.40
C GLY A 151 -12.10 7.38 -1.05
N GLY A 152 -11.62 6.40 -0.29
CA GLY A 152 -11.27 5.07 -0.78
C GLY A 152 -9.78 4.88 -1.03
N ARG A 153 -9.43 3.72 -1.57
CA ARG A 153 -8.06 3.24 -1.77
C ARG A 153 -7.92 2.55 -3.12
N TYR A 154 -6.69 2.45 -3.59
CA TYR A 154 -6.35 1.90 -4.89
C TYR A 154 -5.45 0.69 -4.76
N ILE A 155 -5.57 -0.22 -5.73
CA ILE A 155 -4.62 -1.30 -5.99
C ILE A 155 -4.33 -1.26 -7.48
N ASP A 156 -3.04 -1.26 -7.82
CA ASP A 156 -2.57 -1.47 -9.19
C ASP A 156 -2.26 -2.95 -9.38
N VAL A 157 -2.74 -3.51 -10.48
CA VAL A 157 -2.49 -4.89 -10.89
C VAL A 157 -2.13 -4.91 -12.37
N GLU A 158 -1.68 -6.06 -12.86
CA GLU A 158 -1.45 -6.27 -14.29
C GLU A 158 -2.45 -7.26 -14.87
N ILE A 159 -2.63 -7.23 -16.19
CA ILE A 159 -3.43 -8.21 -16.92
C ILE A 159 -2.95 -9.63 -16.53
N PRO A 160 -3.84 -10.49 -15.99
CA PRO A 160 -3.44 -11.83 -15.56
C PRO A 160 -3.15 -12.73 -16.76
N ARG A 161 -2.27 -13.71 -16.56
CA ARG A 161 -2.10 -14.81 -17.50
C ARG A 161 -3.14 -15.89 -17.18
N GLY A 162 -4.31 -15.79 -17.78
CA GLY A 162 -5.43 -16.70 -17.56
C GLY A 162 -6.59 -16.06 -16.78
N ASP A 163 -7.32 -16.90 -16.05
CA ASP A 163 -8.56 -16.58 -15.33
C ASP A 163 -8.34 -16.31 -13.84
N THR A 164 -7.09 -16.11 -13.41
CA THR A 164 -6.74 -15.88 -12.00
C THR A 164 -6.01 -14.54 -11.86
N LEU A 165 -6.59 -13.62 -11.08
CA LEU A 165 -5.99 -12.35 -10.73
C LEU A 165 -5.55 -12.36 -9.27
N ILE A 166 -4.29 -12.01 -9.00
CA ILE A 166 -3.80 -11.82 -7.63
C ILE A 166 -4.12 -10.39 -7.19
N ILE A 167 -4.93 -10.26 -6.16
CA ILE A 167 -5.22 -8.99 -5.49
C ILE A 167 -4.53 -9.02 -4.13
N ASP A 168 -3.60 -8.11 -3.90
CA ASP A 168 -2.90 -8.01 -2.63
C ASP A 168 -3.24 -6.69 -1.92
N PHE A 169 -4.15 -6.77 -0.94
CA PHE A 169 -4.55 -5.58 -0.20
C PHE A 169 -3.43 -5.03 0.70
N ASN A 170 -2.33 -5.75 0.93
CA ASN A 170 -1.14 -5.17 1.58
C ASN A 170 -0.45 -4.13 0.70
N LYS A 171 -0.74 -4.13 -0.61
CA LYS A 171 -0.28 -3.12 -1.57
C LYS A 171 -1.32 -2.02 -1.82
N ALA A 172 -2.46 -2.03 -1.13
CA ALA A 172 -3.45 -0.97 -1.25
C ALA A 172 -2.87 0.36 -0.73
N TYR A 173 -3.05 1.43 -1.51
CA TYR A 173 -2.53 2.77 -1.18
C TYR A 173 -3.63 3.83 -1.26
N ASN A 174 -3.40 4.97 -0.62
CA ASN A 174 -4.34 6.09 -0.69
C ASN A 174 -4.09 6.90 -1.97
N PRO A 175 -5.16 7.42 -2.61
CA PRO A 175 -4.99 8.37 -3.71
C PRO A 175 -4.19 9.60 -3.29
N TYR A 176 -3.49 10.25 -4.22
CA TYR A 176 -2.67 11.44 -3.92
C TYR A 176 -3.47 12.60 -3.31
N CYS A 177 -4.74 12.77 -3.67
CA CYS A 177 -5.66 13.74 -3.04
C CYS A 177 -5.97 13.48 -1.56
N ALA A 178 -5.56 12.33 -1.01
CA ALA A 178 -5.54 12.14 0.43
C ALA A 178 -4.47 13.03 1.12
N TYR A 179 -3.45 13.46 0.38
CA TYR A 179 -2.32 14.23 0.87
C TYR A 179 -2.27 15.66 0.32
N ASN A 180 -2.74 15.86 -0.92
CA ASN A 180 -2.80 17.18 -1.55
C ASN A 180 -4.04 17.30 -2.44
N THR A 181 -4.96 18.19 -2.06
CA THR A 181 -6.27 18.37 -2.72
C THR A 181 -6.19 18.83 -4.17
N ASP A 182 -5.04 19.30 -4.63
CA ASP A 182 -4.83 19.73 -6.02
C ASP A 182 -4.82 18.53 -7.00
N TYR A 183 -4.63 17.31 -6.49
CA TYR A 183 -4.69 16.11 -7.33
C TYR A 183 -6.12 15.70 -7.68
N SER A 184 -6.31 15.38 -8.96
CA SER A 184 -7.54 14.81 -9.49
C SER A 184 -7.50 13.28 -9.42
N CYS A 185 -8.29 12.69 -8.52
CA CYS A 185 -8.26 11.26 -8.24
C CYS A 185 -9.57 10.58 -8.64
N PRO A 186 -9.53 9.40 -9.30
CA PRO A 186 -10.71 8.58 -9.56
C PRO A 186 -11.54 8.27 -8.30
N ILE A 187 -12.84 8.54 -8.33
CA ILE A 187 -13.74 8.16 -7.24
C ILE A 187 -14.08 6.68 -7.41
N PRO A 188 -13.85 5.80 -6.41
CA PRO A 188 -14.25 4.41 -6.49
C PRO A 188 -15.75 4.26 -6.81
N PRO A 189 -16.11 3.51 -7.87
CA PRO A 189 -17.51 3.24 -8.19
C PRO A 189 -18.22 2.51 -7.04
N ALA A 190 -19.52 2.73 -6.90
CA ALA A 190 -20.31 2.22 -5.78
C ALA A 190 -20.33 0.69 -5.70
N GLU A 191 -20.23 0.02 -6.84
CA GLU A 191 -20.09 -1.43 -6.97
C GLU A 191 -18.78 -1.97 -6.38
N ASN A 192 -17.71 -1.15 -6.31
CA ASN A 192 -16.44 -1.52 -5.69
C ASN A 192 -16.42 -1.20 -4.19
N LYS A 193 -17.55 -1.37 -3.51
CA LYS A 193 -17.67 -1.21 -2.06
C LYS A 193 -17.71 -2.56 -1.36
N LEU A 194 -16.64 -2.86 -0.62
CA LEU A 194 -16.56 -4.02 0.26
C LEU A 194 -17.25 -3.70 1.60
N LYS A 195 -18.21 -4.53 2.02
CA LYS A 195 -18.91 -4.36 3.33
C LYS A 195 -18.17 -5.04 4.49
N ILE A 196 -16.84 -5.04 4.42
CA ILE A 196 -15.94 -5.63 5.41
C ILE A 196 -14.79 -4.67 5.70
N ALA A 197 -14.13 -4.81 6.84
CA ALA A 197 -12.91 -4.07 7.12
C ALA A 197 -11.72 -4.76 6.45
N VAL A 198 -10.98 -4.03 5.62
CA VAL A 198 -9.73 -4.51 5.01
C VAL A 198 -8.54 -3.87 5.70
N LYS A 199 -8.02 -4.55 6.74
CA LYS A 199 -6.94 -4.07 7.61
C LYS A 199 -5.54 -4.40 7.07
N ALA A 200 -5.32 -4.10 5.80
CA ALA A 200 -4.05 -4.27 5.08
C ALA A 200 -3.76 -3.02 4.24
N GLY A 201 -2.47 -2.77 3.95
CA GLY A 201 -2.02 -1.66 3.12
C GLY A 201 -1.81 -0.35 3.89
N VAL A 202 -1.84 0.78 3.17
CA VAL A 202 -1.63 2.12 3.71
C VAL A 202 -2.85 2.55 4.56
N LYS A 203 -2.58 3.14 5.72
CA LYS A 203 -3.57 3.74 6.63
C LYS A 203 -3.85 5.20 6.26
N ALA A 204 -4.80 5.84 6.92
CA ALA A 204 -5.06 7.26 6.72
C ALA A 204 -3.79 8.11 6.95
N PRO A 205 -3.57 9.18 6.17
CA PRO A 205 -2.50 10.13 6.44
C PRO A 205 -2.57 10.65 7.87
N LYS A 206 -1.40 10.82 8.51
CA LYS A 206 -1.34 11.49 9.81
C LYS A 206 -1.50 12.99 9.57
N LYS A 207 -2.39 13.62 10.34
CA LYS A 207 -2.50 15.09 10.38
C LYS A 207 -1.38 15.68 11.23
#